data_AF-G7KJR9-F1
#
_entry.id   AF-G7KJR9-F1
#
_cell.length_a   1.000
_cell.length_b   1.000
_cell.length_c   1.000
_cell.angle_alpha   90.00
_cell.angle_beta   90.00
_cell.angle_gamma   90.00
#
_symmetry.space_group_name_H-M   'P 1'
#
loop_
_entity.id
_entity.type
_entity.pdbx_description
1 polymer ?
#
loop_
_entity_poly.entity_id
_entity_poly.type
_entity_poly.pdbx_seq_one_letter_code
_entity_poly.pdbx_strand_id
1 'polypeptide(L)'
;MDELKQLQGLAGGLDWFSPDSRVIITTRDKRLLTCSHRVETTYEVDWLNVAEALELLTWKAFKSNRVHSSYKYILPCAITYASGLPLALEVVGSNLFGLDIGEWESTLDHFDALEKDEQSVFLDIACCLIFIKVLHELFPSMFHN
;
A
#
# COMPACT_ATOMS: atom_id res chain seq x y z
N MET A 1 23.45 -2.49 -4.69
CA MET A 1 22.98 -2.37 -6.09
C MET A 1 23.05 -0.89 -6.44
N ASP A 2 23.66 -0.51 -7.56
CA ASP A 2 23.91 0.91 -7.90
C ASP A 2 22.66 1.46 -8.63
N GLU A 3 21.66 1.88 -7.87
CA GLU A 3 20.26 2.09 -8.31
C GLU A 3 20.13 3.10 -9.47
N LEU A 4 21.01 4.10 -9.54
CA LEU A 4 21.00 5.10 -10.62
C LEU A 4 21.39 4.50 -11.98
N LYS A 5 22.37 3.60 -12.01
CA LYS A 5 22.80 2.95 -13.26
C LYS A 5 21.71 2.05 -13.84
N GLN A 6 20.90 1.44 -12.97
CA GLN A 6 19.77 0.61 -13.40
C GLN A 6 18.66 1.46 -13.99
N LEU A 7 18.34 2.59 -13.36
CA LEU A 7 17.37 3.53 -13.92
C LEU A 7 17.82 4.05 -15.29
N GLN A 8 19.09 4.41 -15.43
CA GLN A 8 19.68 4.81 -16.73
C GLN A 8 19.65 3.68 -17.77
N GLY A 9 19.79 2.42 -17.36
CA GLY A 9 19.68 1.27 -18.26
C GLY A 9 18.26 0.97 -18.73
N LEU A 10 17.24 1.33 -17.94
CA LEU A 10 15.82 1.11 -18.26
C LEU A 10 15.16 2.29 -18.98
N ALA A 11 15.55 3.51 -18.62
CA ALA A 11 14.94 4.75 -19.09
C ALA A 11 16.00 5.88 -19.21
N GLY A 12 17.05 5.62 -19.99
CA GLY A 12 18.20 6.53 -20.14
C GLY A 12 17.99 7.70 -21.11
N GLY A 13 17.06 7.59 -22.06
CA GLY A 13 16.80 8.60 -23.09
C GLY A 13 15.31 8.74 -23.40
N LEU A 14 14.84 9.97 -23.63
CA LEU A 14 13.44 10.23 -24.02
C LEU A 14 13.15 9.77 -25.45
N ASP A 15 14.18 9.70 -26.28
CA ASP A 15 14.15 9.16 -27.65
C ASP A 15 13.89 7.64 -27.69
N TRP A 16 13.99 6.97 -26.55
CA TRP A 16 13.64 5.55 -26.43
C TRP A 16 12.12 5.33 -26.39
N PHE A 17 11.35 6.39 -26.14
CA PHE A 17 9.90 6.34 -26.00
C PHE A 17 9.23 7.24 -27.06
N SER A 18 8.08 6.79 -27.58
CA SER A 18 7.27 7.61 -28.48
C SER A 18 6.75 8.86 -27.75
N PRO A 19 6.48 9.99 -28.45
CA PRO A 19 6.01 11.24 -27.82
C PRO A 19 4.76 11.11 -26.95
N ASP A 20 3.90 10.12 -27.22
CA ASP A 20 2.67 9.86 -26.45
C ASP A 20 2.86 8.86 -25.29
N SER A 21 4.10 8.40 -25.06
CA SER A 21 4.42 7.45 -23.99
C SER A 21 4.50 8.16 -22.65
N ARG A 22 4.01 7.49 -21.59
CA ARG A 22 4.21 7.93 -20.21
C ARG A 22 5.06 6.91 -19.47
N VAL A 23 6.14 7.38 -18.86
CA VAL A 23 7.02 6.57 -18.01
C VAL A 23 6.76 6.95 -16.56
N ILE A 24 6.41 5.97 -15.73
CA ILE A 24 6.17 6.16 -14.30
C ILE A 24 7.32 5.50 -13.55
N ILE A 25 8.03 6.29 -12.75
CA ILE A 25 9.12 5.83 -11.90
C ILE A 25 8.66 5.91 -10.46
N THR A 26 8.69 4.80 -9.75
CA THR A 26 8.44 4.76 -8.31
C THR A 26 9.70 4.36 -7.58
N THR A 27 10.03 5.08 -6.53
CA THR A 27 11.22 4.84 -5.73
C THR A 27 10.95 5.25 -4.28
N ARG A 28 11.60 4.57 -3.33
CA ARG A 28 11.67 5.03 -1.94
C ARG A 28 12.76 6.10 -1.74
N ASP A 29 13.76 6.15 -2.62
CA ASP A 29 14.84 7.14 -2.58
C ASP A 29 14.55 8.31 -3.54
N LYS A 30 14.14 9.45 -2.95
CA LYS A 30 13.89 10.71 -3.68
C LYS A 30 15.14 11.21 -4.42
N ARG A 31 16.34 10.83 -3.99
CA ARG A 31 17.60 11.24 -4.64
C ARG A 31 17.71 10.69 -6.06
N LEU A 32 17.10 9.53 -6.33
CA LEU A 32 17.06 8.99 -7.69
C LEU A 32 16.21 9.85 -8.64
N LEU A 33 15.18 10.53 -8.12
CA LEU A 33 14.36 11.45 -8.89
C LEU A 33 15.09 12.76 -9.19
N THR A 34 15.87 13.29 -8.22
CA THR A 34 16.63 14.53 -8.41
C THR A 34 17.90 14.35 -9.23
N CYS A 35 18.53 13.17 -9.20
CA CYS A 35 19.65 12.83 -10.06
C CYS A 35 19.22 12.43 -11.50
N SER A 36 17.95 12.11 -11.72
CA SER A 36 17.40 11.89 -13.06
C SER A 36 17.12 13.24 -13.74
N HIS A 37 17.65 13.44 -14.94
CA HIS A 37 17.81 14.78 -15.51
C HIS A 37 16.49 15.37 -16.06
N ARG A 38 15.36 14.64 -15.98
CA ARG A 38 14.11 14.97 -16.69
C ARG A 38 12.81 14.46 -16.04
N VAL A 39 12.74 14.38 -14.71
CA VAL A 39 11.45 14.10 -14.03
C VAL A 39 10.58 15.36 -14.09
N GLU A 40 9.47 15.29 -14.83
CA GLU A 40 8.57 16.45 -15.04
C GLU A 40 7.66 16.72 -13.83
N THR A 41 7.24 15.67 -13.13
CA THR A 41 6.38 15.78 -11.94
C THR A 41 6.76 14.70 -10.94
N THR A 42 6.88 15.09 -9.68
CA THR A 42 7.06 14.17 -8.55
C THR A 42 5.82 14.16 -7.69
N TYR A 43 5.35 12.98 -7.33
CA TYR A 43 4.28 12.80 -6.36
C TYR A 43 4.82 12.01 -5.18
N GLU A 44 4.61 12.53 -3.98
CA GLU A 44 4.88 11.82 -2.74
C GLU A 44 3.59 11.12 -2.33
N VAL A 45 3.67 9.79 -2.17
CA VAL A 45 2.53 9.01 -1.70
C VAL A 45 2.40 9.25 -0.20
N ASP A 46 1.31 9.89 0.19
CA ASP A 46 0.98 10.10 1.60
C ASP A 46 0.47 8.80 2.25
N TRP A 47 0.66 8.71 3.56
CA TRP A 47 0.07 7.64 4.37
C TRP A 47 -1.44 7.83 4.47
N LEU A 48 -2.18 6.72 4.58
CA LEU A 48 -3.62 6.83 4.86
C LEU A 48 -3.81 7.51 6.20
N ASN A 49 -4.66 8.52 6.22
CA ASN A 49 -5.09 9.08 7.49
C ASN A 49 -5.99 8.07 8.22
N VAL A 50 -6.26 8.32 9.50
CA VAL A 50 -7.03 7.38 10.35
C VAL A 50 -8.43 7.08 9.77
N ALA A 51 -9.09 8.05 9.15
CA ALA A 51 -10.40 7.85 8.56
C ALA A 51 -10.34 6.98 7.29
N GLU A 52 -9.36 7.22 6.43
CA GLU A 52 -9.12 6.41 5.22
C GLU A 52 -8.70 4.98 5.56
N ALA A 53 -7.84 4.82 6.56
CA ALA A 53 -7.42 3.51 7.06
C ALA A 53 -8.63 2.71 7.61
N LEU A 54 -9.49 3.38 8.37
CA LEU A 54 -10.72 2.80 8.90
C LEU A 54 -11.69 2.41 7.79
N GLU A 55 -11.89 3.27 6.80
CA GLU A 55 -12.74 2.98 5.65
C GLU A 55 -12.22 1.77 4.87
N LEU A 56 -10.91 1.74 4.56
CA LEU A 56 -10.29 0.64 3.84
C LEU A 56 -10.43 -0.69 4.60
N LEU A 57 -10.08 -0.70 5.89
CA LEU A 57 -10.20 -1.90 6.73
C LEU A 57 -11.65 -2.38 6.79
N THR A 58 -12.58 -1.45 7.01
CA THR A 58 -14.03 -1.74 7.07
C THR A 58 -14.52 -2.36 5.77
N TRP A 59 -14.15 -1.77 4.64
CA TRP A 59 -14.49 -2.30 3.33
C TRP A 59 -13.91 -3.69 3.11
N LYS A 60 -12.68 -3.95 3.53
CA LYS A 60 -12.01 -5.25 3.32
C LYS A 60 -12.60 -6.34 4.22
N ALA A 61 -12.89 -6.02 5.47
CA ALA A 61 -13.38 -6.96 6.49
C ALA A 61 -14.89 -7.19 6.47
N PHE A 62 -15.70 -6.25 5.93
CA PHE A 62 -17.15 -6.39 5.88
C PHE A 62 -17.75 -6.32 4.46
N LYS A 63 -16.95 -5.98 3.43
CA LYS A 63 -17.42 -5.69 2.06
C LYS A 63 -18.50 -4.60 2.02
N SER A 64 -18.50 -3.72 3.01
CA SER A 64 -19.49 -2.67 3.23
C SER A 64 -18.87 -1.57 4.08
N ASN A 65 -19.31 -0.33 3.92
CA ASN A 65 -18.95 0.79 4.80
C ASN A 65 -19.72 0.78 6.14
N ARG A 66 -20.47 -0.28 6.42
CA ARG A 66 -21.23 -0.44 7.66
C ARG A 66 -20.55 -1.45 8.56
N VAL A 67 -20.28 -1.03 9.80
CA VAL A 67 -19.76 -1.90 10.85
C VAL A 67 -20.79 -2.06 11.95
N HIS A 68 -21.05 -3.29 12.36
CA HIS A 68 -21.87 -3.57 13.53
C HIS A 68 -21.20 -3.02 14.79
N SER A 69 -21.96 -2.44 15.71
CA SER A 69 -21.43 -1.73 16.88
C SER A 69 -20.48 -2.58 17.74
N SER A 70 -20.70 -3.90 17.78
CA SER A 70 -19.83 -4.84 18.49
C SER A 70 -18.39 -4.80 17.99
N TYR A 71 -18.13 -4.58 16.71
CA TYR A 71 -16.76 -4.61 16.17
C TYR A 71 -16.03 -3.27 16.29
N LYS A 72 -16.71 -2.18 16.67
CA LYS A 72 -16.09 -0.84 16.66
C LYS A 72 -14.91 -0.71 17.61
N TYR A 73 -14.89 -1.46 18.71
CA TYR A 73 -13.78 -1.39 19.68
C TYR A 73 -12.50 -2.08 19.20
N ILE A 74 -12.60 -3.02 18.26
CA ILE A 74 -11.45 -3.83 17.80
C ILE A 74 -10.80 -3.30 16.52
N LEU A 75 -11.51 -2.46 15.75
CA LEU A 75 -10.96 -1.79 14.56
C LEU A 75 -9.66 -1.01 14.84
N PRO A 76 -9.51 -0.24 15.95
CA PRO A 76 -8.27 0.45 16.23
C PRO A 76 -7.07 -0.48 16.42
N CYS A 77 -7.26 -1.68 16.98
CA CYS A 77 -6.19 -2.67 17.12
C CYS A 77 -5.71 -3.15 15.74
N ALA A 78 -6.65 -3.53 14.86
CA ALA A 78 -6.33 -3.93 13.49
C ALA A 78 -5.62 -2.83 12.68
N ILE A 79 -6.04 -1.56 12.84
CA ILE A 79 -5.38 -0.41 12.18
C ILE A 79 -3.97 -0.20 12.73
N THR A 80 -3.79 -0.32 14.05
CA THR A 80 -2.50 -0.15 14.72
C THR A 80 -1.52 -1.22 14.27
N TYR A 81 -1.94 -2.49 14.23
CA TYR A 81 -1.12 -3.59 13.72
C TYR A 81 -0.67 -3.32 12.27
N ALA A 82 -1.60 -2.90 11.41
CA ALA A 82 -1.27 -2.58 10.03
C ALA A 82 -0.44 -1.28 9.86
N SER A 83 -0.16 -0.54 10.94
CA SER A 83 0.58 0.74 10.93
C SER A 83 0.02 1.76 9.92
N GLY A 84 -1.29 1.71 9.63
CA GLY A 84 -1.92 2.56 8.63
C GLY A 84 -1.48 2.30 7.17
N LEU A 85 -0.72 1.23 6.91
CA LEU A 85 -0.26 0.91 5.56
C LEU A 85 -1.41 0.35 4.72
N PRO A 86 -1.68 0.91 3.52
CA PRO A 86 -2.79 0.48 2.69
C PRO A 86 -2.82 -1.03 2.48
N LEU A 87 -1.71 -1.65 2.12
CA LEU A 87 -1.69 -3.08 1.84
C LEU A 87 -1.78 -3.93 3.09
N ALA A 88 -1.13 -3.54 4.19
CA ALA A 88 -1.25 -4.26 5.46
C ALA A 88 -2.72 -4.27 5.92
N LEU A 89 -3.41 -3.13 5.79
CA LEU A 89 -4.85 -3.03 6.06
C LEU A 89 -5.68 -3.92 5.14
N GLU A 90 -5.31 -4.06 3.87
CA GLU A 90 -6.01 -4.98 2.95
C GLU A 90 -5.86 -6.43 3.38
N VAL A 91 -4.65 -6.86 3.74
CA VAL A 91 -4.37 -8.23 4.17
C VAL A 91 -5.08 -8.52 5.47
N VAL A 92 -4.93 -7.65 6.48
CA VAL A 92 -5.60 -7.79 7.78
C VAL A 92 -7.10 -7.84 7.59
N GLY A 93 -7.68 -6.85 6.91
CA GLY A 93 -9.12 -6.82 6.65
C GLY A 93 -9.62 -8.04 5.89
N SER A 94 -8.86 -8.55 4.92
CA SER A 94 -9.26 -9.74 4.16
C SER A 94 -9.20 -11.02 5.00
N ASN A 95 -8.25 -11.14 5.93
CA ASN A 95 -8.18 -12.28 6.86
C ASN A 95 -9.30 -12.25 7.91
N LEU A 96 -9.79 -11.06 8.26
CA LEU A 96 -10.88 -10.87 9.20
C LEU A 96 -12.29 -11.04 8.57
N PHE A 97 -12.36 -11.13 7.24
CA PHE A 97 -13.64 -11.21 6.53
C PHE A 97 -14.40 -12.50 6.85
N GLY A 98 -15.65 -12.36 7.30
CA GLY A 98 -16.55 -13.47 7.59
C GLY A 98 -16.33 -14.14 8.96
N LEU A 99 -15.31 -13.70 9.71
CA LEU A 99 -15.04 -14.15 11.06
C LEU A 99 -15.95 -13.46 12.09
N ASP A 100 -16.26 -14.15 13.18
CA ASP A 100 -16.91 -13.56 14.34
C ASP A 100 -15.95 -12.77 15.23
N ILE A 101 -16.47 -12.07 16.23
CA ILE A 101 -15.67 -11.17 17.05
C ILE A 101 -14.61 -11.86 17.91
N GLY A 102 -14.87 -13.09 18.39
CA GLY A 102 -13.87 -13.85 19.15
C GLY A 102 -12.76 -14.38 18.22
N GLU A 103 -13.12 -14.73 16.99
CA GLU A 103 -12.15 -15.10 15.96
C GLU A 103 -11.30 -13.90 15.53
N TRP A 104 -11.86 -12.69 15.49
CA TRP A 104 -11.09 -11.45 15.27
C TRP A 104 -10.04 -11.24 16.36
N GLU A 105 -10.44 -11.35 17.63
CA GLU A 105 -9.53 -11.22 18.78
C GLU A 105 -8.39 -12.23 18.67
N SER A 106 -8.71 -13.50 18.44
CA SER A 106 -7.68 -14.54 18.30
C SER A 106 -6.76 -14.33 17.09
N THR A 107 -7.27 -13.79 15.99
CA THR A 107 -6.48 -13.53 14.78
C THR A 107 -5.52 -12.37 14.99
N LEU A 108 -6.00 -11.29 15.63
CA LEU A 108 -5.16 -10.12 15.93
C LEU A 108 -4.13 -10.43 17.01
N ASP A 109 -4.48 -11.22 18.03
CA ASP A 109 -3.52 -11.70 19.02
C ASP A 109 -2.41 -12.55 18.39
N HIS A 110 -2.76 -13.39 17.40
CA HIS A 110 -1.77 -14.16 16.66
C HIS A 110 -0.80 -13.26 15.87
N PHE A 111 -1.33 -12.21 15.25
CA PHE A 111 -0.53 -11.22 14.54
C PHE A 111 0.43 -10.46 15.47
N ASP A 112 -0.03 -10.07 16.66
CA ASP A 112 0.79 -9.41 17.67
C ASP A 112 1.85 -10.35 18.28
N ALA A 113 1.60 -11.66 18.29
CA ALA A 113 2.53 -12.67 18.77
C ALA A 113 3.68 -13.02 17.80
N LEU A 114 3.61 -12.58 16.53
CA LEU A 114 4.70 -12.76 15.57
C LEU A 114 5.96 -11.99 16.02
N GLU A 115 7.14 -12.53 15.69
CA GLU A 115 8.38 -11.84 16.03
C GLU A 115 8.47 -10.51 15.28
N LYS A 116 9.06 -9.48 15.91
CA LYS A 116 9.18 -8.13 15.31
C LYS A 116 9.85 -8.15 13.94
N ASP A 117 10.77 -9.09 13.72
CA ASP A 117 11.47 -9.26 12.46
C ASP A 117 10.53 -9.79 11.35
N GLU A 118 9.61 -10.69 11.68
CA GLU A 118 8.59 -11.19 10.75
C GLU A 118 7.57 -10.11 10.42
N GLN A 119 7.14 -9.34 11.43
CA GLN A 119 6.28 -8.18 11.25
C GLN A 119 6.94 -7.14 10.34
N SER A 120 8.24 -6.85 10.52
CA SER A 120 9.00 -5.92 9.68
C SER A 120 9.06 -6.36 8.22
N VAL A 121 9.32 -7.64 7.96
CA VAL A 121 9.38 -8.18 6.58
C VAL A 121 8.02 -8.06 5.89
N PHE A 122 6.95 -8.41 6.61
CA PHE A 122 5.58 -8.25 6.10
C PHE A 122 5.28 -6.79 5.74
N LEU A 123 5.65 -5.86 6.63
CA LEU A 123 5.44 -4.43 6.45
C LEU A 123 6.28 -3.87 5.30
N ASP A 124 7.49 -4.38 5.10
CA ASP A 124 8.37 -4.02 4.00
C ASP A 124 7.83 -4.50 2.64
N ILE A 125 7.30 -5.72 2.58
CA ILE A 125 6.61 -6.24 1.39
C ILE A 125 5.35 -5.44 1.11
N ALA A 126 4.60 -5.11 2.17
CA ALA A 126 3.39 -4.30 2.07
C ALA A 126 3.66 -2.91 1.48
N CYS A 127 4.74 -2.27 1.92
CA CYS A 127 5.21 -1.00 1.38
C CYS A 127 5.62 -1.09 -0.11
N CYS A 128 6.20 -2.21 -0.56
CA CYS A 128 6.57 -2.39 -1.97
C CYS A 128 5.36 -2.47 -2.90
N LEU A 129 4.25 -3.03 -2.43
CA LEU A 129 3.07 -3.32 -3.25
C LEU A 129 2.05 -2.17 -3.28
N ILE A 130 2.24 -1.10 -2.48
CA ILE A 130 1.56 0.21 -2.66
C ILE A 130 1.68 0.66 -4.14
N PHE A 131 2.75 0.26 -4.82
CA PHE A 131 3.00 0.43 -6.25
C PHE A 131 1.81 0.09 -7.17
N ILE A 132 1.09 -1.01 -6.93
CA ILE A 132 -0.01 -1.44 -7.81
C ILE A 132 -1.25 -0.55 -7.63
N LYS A 133 -1.50 -0.10 -6.40
CA LYS A 133 -2.70 0.69 -6.06
C LYS A 133 -2.58 2.14 -6.52
N VAL A 134 -1.38 2.72 -6.42
CA VAL A 134 -1.08 4.06 -6.97
C VAL A 134 -1.24 4.09 -8.50
N LEU A 135 -0.85 3.03 -9.21
CA LEU A 135 -1.09 2.90 -10.65
C LEU A 135 -2.59 2.88 -11.00
N HIS A 136 -3.42 2.21 -10.19
CA HIS A 136 -4.86 2.18 -10.39
C HIS A 136 -5.54 3.53 -10.10
N GLU A 137 -5.11 4.26 -9.07
CA GLU A 137 -5.68 5.58 -8.72
C GLU A 137 -5.25 6.68 -9.69
N LEU A 138 -4.00 6.69 -10.16
CA LEU A 138 -3.53 7.68 -11.13
C LEU A 138 -4.02 7.40 -12.56
N PHE A 139 -4.37 6.14 -12.87
CA PHE A 139 -4.81 5.73 -14.21
C PHE A 139 -5.97 4.71 -14.16
N PRO A 140 -7.15 5.09 -13.65
CA PRO A 140 -8.31 4.18 -13.57
C PRO A 140 -8.78 3.69 -14.94
N SER A 141 -8.49 4.46 -16.01
CA SER A 141 -8.80 4.10 -17.39
C SER A 141 -7.94 2.97 -17.97
N MET A 142 -6.86 2.56 -17.30
CA MET A 142 -5.94 1.52 -17.80
C MET A 142 -6.40 0.10 -17.41
N PHE A 143 -7.37 -0.03 -16.51
CA PHE A 143 -7.82 -1.32 -15.95
C PHE A 143 -9.31 -1.60 -16.15
N HIS A 144 -10.06 -0.72 -16.80
CA HIS A 144 -11.41 -1.01 -17.26
C HIS A 144 -11.38 -1.61 -18.67
N ASN A 145 -11.80 -2.87 -18.77
CA ASN A 145 -12.20 -3.56 -19.99
C ASN A 145 -13.61 -4.12 -19.77
#